data_AF-U7QEM5-F1
#
_entry.id   AF-U7QEM5-F1
#
_cell.length_a   1.000
_cell.length_b   1.000
_cell.length_c   1.000
_cell.angle_alpha   90.00
_cell.angle_beta   90.00
_cell.angle_gamma   90.00
#
_symmetry.space_group_name_H-M   'P 1'
#
loop_
_entity.id
_entity.type
_entity.pdbx_description
1 polymer ?
#
loop_
_entity_poly.entity_id
_entity_poly.type
_entity_poly.pdbx_seq_one_letter_code
_entity_poly.pdbx_strand_id
1 'polypeptide(L)'
;MSKIADNFNFSVFGAKHKEAILVPEMPIAVRNNCQSGKWTIGDEEYGSKCSITILKFSKFFGSLGQTQNTLWGQIWFIAESGDLPQGVVIVTYIKSRSLNDFNRLVASIQARGVEPATGIFVPEFIKHSGQKPDENGTLKPINYYSLKWTWKERTNWSVIEQAAAVLSSESNLSRMIDLEGTKSMVCLDNLSPHDIAYLITSHSPKNQTEELSLDSSRENALLPASEKVPAKVS
;
A
#
# COMPACT_ATOMS: atom_id res chain seq x y z
N MET A 1 -18.26 -63.34 8.74
CA MET A 1 -17.22 -62.36 8.34
C MET A 1 -17.91 -61.09 7.91
N SER A 2 -17.78 -60.00 8.67
CA SER A 2 -18.31 -58.67 8.33
C SER A 2 -17.15 -57.70 8.50
N LYS A 3 -16.65 -57.17 7.39
CA LYS A 3 -15.57 -56.17 7.38
C LYS A 3 -16.16 -54.85 7.87
N ILE A 4 -15.63 -54.35 8.97
CA ILE A 4 -15.81 -52.99 9.45
C ILE A 4 -15.25 -52.08 8.34
N ALA A 5 -16.12 -51.28 7.74
CA ALA A 5 -15.70 -50.21 6.85
C ALA A 5 -15.19 -49.07 7.75
N ASP A 6 -13.88 -48.97 7.88
CA ASP A 6 -13.25 -47.80 8.47
C ASP A 6 -13.61 -46.58 7.61
N ASN A 7 -14.38 -45.65 8.20
CA ASN A 7 -14.61 -44.33 7.64
C ASN A 7 -13.27 -43.58 7.64
N PHE A 8 -12.51 -43.70 6.56
CA PHE A 8 -11.32 -42.87 6.33
C PHE A 8 -11.77 -41.43 6.12
N ASN A 9 -11.70 -40.63 7.19
CA ASN A 9 -11.81 -39.18 7.11
C ASN A 9 -10.49 -38.66 6.49
N PHE A 10 -10.42 -38.64 5.16
CA PHE A 10 -9.29 -38.07 4.44
C PHE A 10 -9.39 -36.55 4.48
N SER A 11 -8.58 -35.92 5.32
CA SER A 11 -8.42 -34.46 5.34
C SER A 11 -7.38 -34.07 4.30
N VAL A 12 -7.83 -33.61 3.12
CA VAL A 12 -6.97 -33.13 2.02
C VAL A 12 -6.06 -31.99 2.48
N PHE A 13 -6.56 -31.18 3.40
CA PHE A 13 -5.86 -30.06 4.00
C PHE A 13 -5.68 -30.39 5.48
N GLY A 14 -4.44 -30.41 5.97
CA GLY A 14 -4.17 -30.69 7.39
C GLY A 14 -4.99 -29.76 8.31
N ALA A 15 -5.35 -30.25 9.50
CA ALA A 15 -6.06 -29.41 10.47
C ALA A 15 -5.12 -28.32 10.98
N LYS A 16 -5.42 -27.07 10.63
CA LYS A 16 -4.75 -25.88 11.17
C LYS A 16 -4.89 -25.89 12.70
N HIS A 17 -3.81 -25.62 13.43
CA HIS A 17 -3.92 -25.35 14.87
C HIS A 17 -4.91 -24.19 15.05
N LYS A 18 -5.91 -24.34 15.94
CA LYS A 18 -7.01 -23.36 16.11
C LYS A 18 -6.54 -21.91 16.29
N GLU A 19 -5.32 -21.74 16.75
CA GLU A 19 -4.72 -20.46 17.11
C GLU A 19 -3.56 -20.04 16.20
N ALA A 20 -3.24 -20.78 15.13
CA ALA A 20 -2.18 -20.34 14.22
C ALA A 20 -2.68 -19.15 13.37
N ILE A 21 -1.85 -18.14 13.13
CA ILE A 21 -2.11 -17.17 12.06
C ILE A 21 -1.77 -17.83 10.73
N LEU A 22 -2.69 -17.76 9.76
CA LEU A 22 -2.47 -18.26 8.40
C LEU A 22 -1.84 -17.17 7.54
N VAL A 23 -0.70 -17.45 6.92
CA VAL A 23 -0.17 -16.63 5.82
C VAL A 23 -0.60 -17.29 4.51
N PRO A 24 -1.51 -16.69 3.75
CA PRO A 24 -1.98 -17.29 2.51
C PRO A 24 -0.86 -17.32 1.46
N GLU A 25 -0.91 -18.27 0.54
CA GLU A 25 0.04 -18.34 -0.58
C GLU A 25 -0.13 -17.16 -1.54
N MET A 26 -1.37 -16.72 -1.73
CA MET A 26 -1.71 -15.52 -2.47
C MET A 26 -2.20 -14.43 -1.52
N PRO A 27 -1.74 -13.17 -1.68
CA PRO A 27 -2.22 -12.05 -0.89
C PRO A 27 -3.75 -11.90 -0.97
N ILE A 28 -4.39 -11.78 0.19
CA ILE A 28 -5.81 -11.42 0.26
C ILE A 28 -5.90 -9.90 0.37
N ALA A 29 -6.17 -9.25 -0.78
CA ALA A 29 -6.27 -7.80 -0.87
C ALA A 29 -7.63 -7.30 -0.38
N VAL A 30 -7.61 -6.64 0.77
CA VAL A 30 -8.76 -5.98 1.38
C VAL A 30 -8.79 -4.52 0.93
N ARG A 31 -9.83 -4.15 0.20
CA ARG A 31 -10.04 -2.80 -0.30
C ARG A 31 -10.90 -2.01 0.68
N ASN A 32 -10.40 -0.85 1.12
CA ASN A 32 -11.19 0.17 1.81
C ASN A 32 -12.04 0.95 0.79
N ASN A 33 -13.29 0.54 0.60
CA ASN A 33 -14.21 1.20 -0.33
C ASN A 33 -14.60 2.58 0.22
N CYS A 34 -13.88 3.60 -0.24
CA CYS A 34 -14.09 4.99 0.14
C CYS A 34 -15.38 5.60 -0.43
N GLN A 35 -16.17 4.88 -1.23
CA GLN A 35 -17.49 5.35 -1.68
C GLN A 35 -18.58 4.91 -0.72
N SER A 36 -18.55 3.65 -0.26
CA SER A 36 -19.55 3.09 0.66
C SER A 36 -19.15 3.14 2.14
N GLY A 37 -17.87 3.41 2.45
CA GLY A 37 -17.37 3.44 3.82
C GLY A 37 -17.26 2.04 4.44
N LYS A 38 -16.87 1.06 3.63
CA LYS A 38 -16.85 -0.37 3.99
C LYS A 38 -15.55 -1.04 3.55
N TRP A 39 -15.22 -2.13 4.21
CA TRP A 39 -14.16 -3.03 3.74
C TRP A 39 -14.72 -3.97 2.67
N THR A 40 -13.90 -4.37 1.70
CA THR A 40 -14.33 -5.26 0.61
C THR A 40 -13.23 -6.24 0.24
N ILE A 41 -13.59 -7.49 -0.06
CA ILE A 41 -12.69 -8.52 -0.58
C ILE A 41 -13.35 -9.10 -1.82
N GLY A 42 -12.69 -9.00 -2.98
CA GLY A 42 -13.39 -9.23 -4.24
C GLY A 42 -14.63 -8.33 -4.33
N ASP A 43 -15.79 -8.91 -4.60
CA ASP A 43 -17.08 -8.21 -4.67
C ASP A 43 -17.88 -8.28 -3.37
N GLU A 44 -17.36 -8.96 -2.34
CA GLU A 44 -18.03 -9.10 -1.05
C GLU A 44 -17.79 -7.86 -0.18
N GLU A 45 -18.87 -7.26 0.32
CA GLU A 45 -18.80 -6.16 1.28
C GLU A 45 -18.75 -6.69 2.71
N TYR A 46 -17.70 -6.29 3.40
CA TYR A 46 -17.54 -6.42 4.84
C TYR A 46 -17.99 -5.11 5.51
N GLY A 47 -18.32 -5.15 6.80
CA GLY A 47 -18.76 -3.95 7.50
C GLY A 47 -17.67 -2.88 7.63
N SER A 48 -17.96 -1.83 8.40
CA SER A 48 -17.09 -0.65 8.51
C SER A 48 -16.14 -0.68 9.70
N LYS A 49 -16.33 -1.64 10.62
CA LYS A 49 -15.58 -1.72 11.88
C LYS A 49 -14.57 -2.85 11.80
N CYS A 50 -13.32 -2.54 12.13
CA CYS A 50 -12.34 -3.56 12.46
C CYS A 50 -11.30 -3.00 13.44
N SER A 51 -10.61 -3.90 14.12
CA SER A 51 -9.37 -3.58 14.81
C SER A 51 -8.29 -4.53 14.32
N ILE A 52 -7.07 -4.03 14.17
CA ILE A 52 -6.01 -4.71 13.43
C ILE A 52 -4.68 -4.69 14.17
N THR A 53 -3.96 -5.80 14.10
CA THR A 53 -2.53 -5.85 14.38
C THR A 53 -1.78 -5.70 13.06
N ILE A 54 -0.92 -4.68 12.95
CA ILE A 54 -0.08 -4.48 11.77
C ILE A 54 1.18 -5.33 11.90
N LEU A 55 1.47 -6.12 10.88
CA LEU A 55 2.64 -7.01 10.79
C LEU A 55 3.78 -6.38 10.00
N LYS A 56 3.45 -5.68 8.92
CA LYS A 56 4.41 -5.03 8.03
C LYS A 56 3.77 -3.81 7.39
N PHE A 57 4.56 -2.75 7.28
CA PHE A 57 4.20 -1.55 6.56
C PHE A 57 5.30 -1.19 5.58
N SER A 58 4.93 -0.86 4.35
CA SER A 58 5.85 -0.43 3.30
C SER A 58 5.27 0.76 2.55
N LYS A 59 6.13 1.70 2.15
CA LYS A 59 5.72 2.86 1.33
C LYS A 59 5.99 2.59 -0.13
N PHE A 60 5.06 3.00 -0.97
CA PHE A 60 5.13 2.85 -2.41
C PHE A 60 4.79 4.16 -3.12
N PHE A 61 5.34 4.36 -4.31
CA PHE A 61 4.92 5.39 -5.24
C PHE A 61 4.51 4.75 -6.57
N GLY A 62 3.36 5.16 -7.11
CA GLY A 62 2.89 4.69 -8.42
C GLY A 62 1.38 4.64 -8.51
N SER A 63 0.89 3.70 -9.33
CA SER A 63 -0.52 3.62 -9.73
C SER A 63 -1.20 2.36 -9.18
N LEU A 64 -2.43 2.51 -8.68
CA LEU A 64 -3.31 1.40 -8.27
C LEU A 64 -4.72 1.63 -8.78
N GLY A 65 -5.24 0.68 -9.56
CA GLY A 65 -6.56 0.81 -10.19
C GLY A 65 -6.66 2.11 -10.99
N GLN A 66 -7.67 2.94 -10.69
CA GLN A 66 -7.88 4.23 -11.37
C GLN A 66 -7.00 5.37 -10.85
N THR A 67 -6.26 5.16 -9.76
CA THR A 67 -5.45 6.22 -9.16
C THR A 67 -4.04 6.16 -9.70
N GLN A 68 -3.58 7.27 -10.26
CA GLN A 68 -2.27 7.37 -10.91
C GLN A 68 -1.25 8.12 -10.05
N ASN A 69 0.02 7.71 -10.13
CA ASN A 69 1.21 8.45 -9.66
C ASN A 69 1.06 9.09 -8.28
N THR A 70 0.77 8.29 -7.26
CA THR A 70 0.61 8.79 -5.89
C THR A 70 1.34 7.94 -4.86
N LEU A 71 1.45 8.48 -3.65
CA LEU A 71 2.01 7.78 -2.51
C LEU A 71 0.97 6.82 -1.91
N TRP A 72 1.41 5.60 -1.70
CA TRP A 72 0.65 4.52 -1.09
C TRP A 72 1.39 3.99 0.14
N GLY A 73 0.63 3.63 1.16
CA GLY A 73 1.08 2.77 2.25
C GLY A 73 0.44 1.40 2.08
N GLN A 74 1.27 0.37 1.94
CA GLN A 74 0.84 -1.02 2.00
C GLN A 74 0.90 -1.48 3.46
N ILE A 75 -0.21 -1.99 3.98
CA ILE A 75 -0.33 -2.49 5.34
C ILE A 75 -0.67 -3.98 5.26
N TRP A 76 0.23 -4.82 5.78
CA TRP A 76 -0.06 -6.22 6.07
C TRP A 76 -0.51 -6.35 7.51
N PHE A 77 -1.65 -7.00 7.74
CA PHE A 77 -2.26 -7.05 9.06
C PHE A 77 -3.09 -8.32 9.26
N ILE A 78 -3.51 -8.52 10.50
CA ILE A 78 -4.53 -9.47 10.92
C ILE A 78 -5.68 -8.70 11.58
N ALA A 79 -6.91 -9.08 11.27
CA ALA A 79 -8.08 -8.56 11.97
C ALA A 79 -8.21 -9.23 13.34
N GLU A 80 -8.25 -8.43 14.39
CA GLU A 80 -8.51 -8.87 15.77
C GLU A 80 -9.99 -8.82 16.12
N SER A 81 -10.75 -7.96 15.44
CA SER A 81 -12.19 -7.87 15.59
C SER A 81 -12.83 -7.24 14.37
N GLY A 82 -14.17 -7.28 14.34
CA GLY A 82 -14.97 -6.77 13.25
C GLY A 82 -15.32 -7.86 12.25
N ASP A 83 -15.71 -7.42 11.06
CA ASP A 83 -16.34 -8.30 10.09
C ASP A 83 -15.32 -8.99 9.17
N LEU A 84 -14.08 -8.49 9.11
CA LEU A 84 -13.02 -9.07 8.29
C LEU A 84 -12.61 -10.47 8.74
N PRO A 85 -12.11 -11.33 7.83
CA PRO A 85 -11.61 -12.65 8.18
C PRO A 85 -10.52 -12.60 9.27
N GLN A 86 -10.73 -13.38 10.34
CA GLN A 86 -9.82 -13.44 11.48
C GLN A 86 -8.79 -14.57 11.35
N GLY A 87 -7.63 -14.42 11.99
CA GLY A 87 -6.59 -15.45 12.03
C GLY A 87 -5.91 -15.72 10.68
N VAL A 88 -6.03 -14.79 9.73
CA VAL A 88 -5.38 -14.83 8.41
C VAL A 88 -4.74 -13.47 8.11
N VAL A 89 -3.54 -13.51 7.53
CA VAL A 89 -2.82 -12.30 7.10
C VAL A 89 -3.47 -11.77 5.82
N ILE A 90 -3.79 -10.49 5.85
CA ILE A 90 -4.45 -9.74 4.78
C ILE A 90 -3.68 -8.45 4.50
N VAL A 91 -3.84 -7.91 3.29
CA VAL A 91 -3.14 -6.68 2.85
C VAL A 91 -4.14 -5.60 2.46
N THR A 92 -3.84 -4.35 2.80
CA THR A 92 -4.61 -3.20 2.33
C THR A 92 -3.70 -2.06 1.89
N TYR A 93 -4.28 -1.11 1.16
CA TYR A 93 -3.58 0.02 0.56
C TYR A 93 -4.24 1.32 0.94
N ILE A 94 -3.51 2.19 1.63
CA ILE A 94 -3.97 3.51 2.00
C ILE A 94 -3.19 4.60 1.27
N LYS A 95 -3.84 5.72 0.98
CA LYS A 95 -3.24 6.87 0.30
C LYS A 95 -3.77 8.19 0.85
N SER A 96 -3.14 9.28 0.44
CA SER A 96 -3.62 10.65 0.66
C SER A 96 -3.97 10.91 2.13
N ARG A 97 -5.22 11.32 2.44
CA ARG A 97 -5.67 11.63 3.80
C ARG A 97 -5.48 10.45 4.76
N SER A 98 -5.86 9.23 4.35
CA SER A 98 -5.75 8.04 5.19
C SER A 98 -4.29 7.72 5.55
N LEU A 99 -3.38 7.87 4.58
CA LEU A 99 -1.94 7.65 4.78
C LEU A 99 -1.32 8.73 5.67
N ASN A 100 -1.71 9.98 5.48
CA ASN A 100 -1.23 11.10 6.29
C ASN A 100 -1.66 10.97 7.74
N ASP A 101 -2.93 10.62 7.99
CA ASP A 101 -3.44 10.39 9.33
C ASP A 101 -2.75 9.19 10.01
N PHE A 102 -2.51 8.11 9.27
CA PHE A 102 -1.73 6.96 9.75
C PHE A 102 -0.31 7.34 10.17
N ASN A 103 0.44 8.02 9.30
CA ASN A 103 1.83 8.42 9.61
C ASN A 103 1.90 9.37 10.80
N ARG A 104 0.95 10.32 10.92
CA ARG A 104 0.87 11.22 12.08
C ARG A 104 0.60 10.47 13.37
N LEU A 105 -0.29 9.49 13.34
CA LEU A 105 -0.58 8.63 14.48
C LEU A 105 0.67 7.85 14.92
N VAL A 106 1.34 7.17 13.98
CA VAL A 106 2.57 6.41 14.25
C VAL A 106 3.64 7.30 14.88
N ALA A 107 3.93 8.46 14.28
CA ALA A 107 4.90 9.41 14.84
C ALA A 107 4.52 9.88 16.26
N SER A 108 3.23 10.10 16.51
CA SER A 108 2.76 10.49 17.85
C SER A 108 2.93 9.40 18.91
N ILE A 109 2.87 8.13 18.53
CA ILE A 109 3.04 6.98 19.44
C ILE A 109 4.54 6.81 19.72
N GLN A 110 5.38 6.86 18.68
CA GLN A 110 6.84 6.81 18.83
C GLN A 110 7.38 7.95 19.69
N ALA A 111 6.84 9.16 19.54
CA ALA A 111 7.21 10.32 20.37
C ALA A 111 6.89 10.12 21.87
N ARG A 112 5.99 9.20 22.22
CA ARG A 112 5.70 8.80 23.61
C ARG A 112 6.65 7.72 24.14
N GLY A 113 7.59 7.23 23.31
CA GLY A 113 8.50 6.14 23.65
C GLY A 113 7.86 4.74 23.56
N VAL A 114 6.72 4.62 22.90
CA VAL A 114 5.99 3.35 22.74
C VAL A 114 6.22 2.80 21.34
N GLU A 115 6.51 1.51 21.23
CA GLU A 115 6.62 0.79 19.96
C GLU A 115 5.23 0.60 19.33
N PRO A 116 4.89 1.29 18.21
CA PRO A 116 3.54 1.23 17.64
C PRO A 116 3.07 -0.17 17.28
N ALA A 117 3.98 -1.07 16.89
CA ALA A 117 3.68 -2.45 16.52
C ALA A 117 3.07 -3.28 17.67
N THR A 118 3.27 -2.88 18.92
CA THR A 118 2.76 -3.62 20.10
C THR A 118 1.27 -3.41 20.36
N GLY A 119 0.69 -2.33 19.85
CA GLY A 119 -0.71 -2.00 20.10
C GLY A 119 -1.69 -2.54 19.07
N ILE A 120 -2.88 -1.96 19.08
CA ILE A 120 -3.97 -2.31 18.18
C ILE A 120 -4.39 -1.05 17.44
N PHE A 121 -4.35 -1.09 16.11
CA PHE A 121 -4.83 -0.02 15.26
C PHE A 121 -6.32 -0.18 15.00
N VAL A 122 -7.06 0.92 15.07
CA VAL A 122 -8.51 0.94 14.83
C VAL A 122 -8.78 1.97 13.74
N PRO A 123 -8.93 1.51 12.47
CA PRO A 123 -9.34 2.37 11.37
C PRO A 123 -10.85 2.66 11.43
N GLU A 124 -11.21 3.91 11.18
CA GLU A 124 -12.59 4.40 11.16
C GLU A 124 -12.88 5.13 9.85
N PHE A 125 -13.98 4.77 9.17
CA PHE A 125 -14.43 5.46 7.97
C PHE A 125 -15.08 6.80 8.31
N ILE A 126 -14.39 7.89 8.00
CA ILE A 126 -14.89 9.25 8.17
C ILE A 126 -15.43 9.77 6.84
N LYS A 127 -16.70 10.21 6.85
CA LYS A 127 -17.35 10.82 5.69
C LYS A 127 -16.87 12.27 5.50
N HIS A 128 -16.58 12.62 4.25
CA HIS A 128 -16.21 13.95 3.81
C HIS A 128 -17.14 14.38 2.67
N SER A 129 -17.39 15.68 2.62
CA SER A 129 -18.05 16.32 1.48
C SER A 129 -16.98 17.09 0.70
N GLY A 130 -17.00 16.95 -0.62
CA GLY A 130 -16.10 17.65 -1.53
C GLY A 130 -16.82 18.07 -2.80
N GLN A 131 -16.07 18.57 -3.76
CA GLN A 131 -16.56 18.90 -5.10
C GLN A 131 -15.65 18.24 -6.13
N LYS A 132 -16.23 17.66 -7.18
CA LYS A 132 -15.50 17.12 -8.33
C LYS A 132 -16.11 17.70 -9.61
N PRO A 133 -15.30 18.21 -10.56
CA PRO A 133 -15.82 18.61 -11.85
C PRO A 133 -16.37 17.38 -12.58
N ASP A 134 -17.54 17.53 -13.18
CA ASP A 134 -18.07 16.55 -14.12
C ASP A 134 -17.38 16.65 -15.49
N GLU A 135 -17.79 15.81 -16.43
CA GLU A 135 -17.25 15.76 -17.79
C GLU A 135 -17.35 17.10 -18.54
N ASN A 136 -18.26 17.98 -18.10
CA ASN A 136 -18.49 19.31 -18.66
C ASN A 136 -17.80 20.43 -17.84
N GLY A 137 -16.96 20.07 -16.87
CA GLY A 137 -16.25 21.02 -16.00
C GLY A 137 -17.12 21.64 -14.89
N THR A 138 -18.37 21.21 -14.73
CA THR A 138 -19.27 21.72 -13.69
C THR A 138 -18.96 21.03 -12.36
N LEU A 139 -18.69 21.81 -11.30
CA LEU A 139 -18.41 21.28 -9.97
C LEU A 139 -19.66 20.68 -9.34
N LYS A 140 -19.67 19.35 -9.18
CA LYS A 140 -20.74 18.63 -8.46
C LYS A 140 -20.29 18.25 -7.06
N PRO A 141 -21.17 18.36 -6.05
CA PRO A 141 -20.87 17.88 -4.71
C PRO A 141 -20.68 16.37 -4.75
N ILE A 142 -19.64 15.88 -4.08
CA ILE A 142 -19.36 14.46 -3.90
C ILE A 142 -19.23 14.15 -2.43
N ASN A 143 -19.72 12.98 -2.03
CA ASN A 143 -19.44 12.40 -0.72
C ASN A 143 -18.42 11.29 -0.89
N TYR A 144 -17.42 11.25 -0.02
CA TYR A 144 -16.43 10.18 0.00
C TYR A 144 -15.95 9.94 1.42
N TYR A 145 -15.35 8.79 1.65
CA TYR A 145 -14.82 8.38 2.94
C TYR A 145 -13.30 8.34 2.92
N SER A 146 -12.69 8.55 4.09
CA SER A 146 -11.28 8.23 4.35
C SER A 146 -11.16 7.40 5.62
N LEU A 147 -10.03 6.74 5.81
CA LEU A 147 -9.73 6.08 7.08
C LEU A 147 -9.05 7.07 8.02
N LYS A 148 -9.64 7.30 9.18
CA LYS A 148 -8.98 7.92 10.32
C LYS A 148 -8.50 6.81 11.24
N TRP A 149 -7.26 6.93 11.71
CA TRP A 149 -6.65 5.90 12.53
C TRP A 149 -6.65 6.31 13.98
N THR A 150 -6.95 5.36 14.85
CA THR A 150 -6.67 5.45 16.29
C THR A 150 -5.85 4.24 16.71
N TRP A 151 -5.20 4.36 17.86
CA TRP A 151 -4.35 3.32 18.42
C TRP A 151 -4.69 3.14 19.88
N LYS A 152 -4.81 1.89 20.31
CA LYS A 152 -5.03 1.52 21.71
C LYS A 152 -3.93 0.58 22.17
N GLU A 153 -3.57 0.71 23.44
CA GLU A 153 -2.66 -0.21 24.09
C GLU A 153 -3.31 -1.59 24.20
N ARG A 154 -2.48 -2.61 24.09
CA ARG A 154 -2.88 -4.01 24.08
C ARG A 154 -2.86 -4.57 25.49
N THR A 155 -3.90 -5.32 25.84
CA THR A 155 -3.94 -6.09 27.09
C THR A 155 -3.67 -7.57 26.86
N ASN A 156 -4.05 -8.10 25.69
CA ASN A 156 -3.83 -9.50 25.32
C ASN A 156 -2.68 -9.65 24.31
N TRP A 157 -1.59 -10.29 24.74
CA TRP A 157 -0.35 -10.45 23.99
C TRP A 157 -0.28 -11.69 23.08
N SER A 158 -1.22 -12.63 23.19
CA SER A 158 -1.22 -13.88 22.40
C SER A 158 -1.12 -13.63 20.88
N VAL A 159 -1.83 -12.61 20.39
CA VAL A 159 -1.81 -12.23 18.97
C VAL A 159 -0.42 -11.74 18.53
N ILE A 160 0.31 -11.04 19.40
CA ILE A 160 1.66 -10.55 19.12
C ILE A 160 2.67 -11.69 19.11
N GLU A 161 2.55 -12.65 20.02
CA GLU A 161 3.41 -13.84 20.04
C GLU A 161 3.25 -14.66 18.74
N GLN A 162 2.00 -14.83 18.29
CA GLN A 162 1.72 -15.48 17.01
C GLN A 162 2.22 -14.66 15.82
N ALA A 163 2.04 -13.34 15.85
CA ALA A 163 2.55 -12.43 14.82
C ALA A 163 4.08 -12.50 14.73
N ALA A 164 4.77 -12.55 15.86
CA ALA A 164 6.22 -12.72 15.92
C ALA A 164 6.65 -14.07 15.34
N ALA A 165 5.92 -15.15 15.62
CA ALA A 165 6.17 -16.47 15.01
C ALA A 165 5.94 -16.48 13.49
N VAL A 166 4.96 -15.70 12.99
CA VAL A 166 4.77 -15.51 11.55
C VAL A 166 5.96 -14.80 10.93
N LEU A 167 6.40 -13.70 11.56
CA LEU A 167 7.47 -12.84 11.05
C LEU A 167 8.87 -13.45 11.18
N SER A 168 9.07 -14.42 12.08
CA SER A 168 10.36 -15.12 12.22
C SER A 168 10.62 -16.15 11.12
N SER A 169 9.59 -16.52 10.34
CA SER A 169 9.72 -17.46 9.23
C SER A 169 10.02 -16.75 7.91
N GLU A 170 11.18 -17.02 7.31
CA GLU A 170 11.54 -16.50 5.99
C GLU A 170 10.53 -16.87 4.90
N SER A 171 9.97 -18.08 4.97
CA SER A 171 8.92 -18.54 4.04
C SER A 171 7.64 -17.72 4.14
N ASN A 172 7.33 -17.16 5.32
CA ASN A 172 6.17 -16.30 5.47
C ASN A 172 6.48 -14.88 5.01
N LEU A 173 7.68 -14.38 5.31
CA LEU A 173 8.12 -13.06 4.85
C LEU A 173 8.13 -12.94 3.33
N SER A 174 8.54 -14.00 2.62
CA SER A 174 8.52 -14.04 1.15
C SER A 174 7.11 -14.02 0.57
N ARG A 175 6.11 -14.55 1.31
CA ARG A 175 4.69 -14.50 0.94
C ARG A 175 4.03 -13.16 1.27
N MET A 176 4.61 -12.36 2.16
CA MET A 176 4.13 -11.01 2.51
C MET A 176 4.60 -9.96 1.49
N ILE A 177 4.36 -10.25 0.22
CA ILE A 177 4.63 -9.40 -0.94
C ILE A 177 3.44 -9.53 -1.89
N ASP A 178 2.82 -8.42 -2.25
CA ASP A 178 1.70 -8.40 -3.19
C ASP A 178 2.20 -7.95 -4.55
N LEU A 179 2.76 -8.90 -5.29
CA LEU A 179 3.36 -8.67 -6.60
C LEU A 179 2.36 -8.08 -7.60
N GLU A 180 1.10 -8.52 -7.55
CA GLU A 180 0.06 -8.05 -8.46
C GLU A 180 -0.38 -6.64 -8.09
N GLY A 181 -0.64 -6.39 -6.81
CA GLY A 181 -1.03 -5.08 -6.30
C GLY A 181 0.06 -4.01 -6.43
N THR A 182 1.33 -4.40 -6.42
CA THR A 182 2.47 -3.46 -6.54
C THR A 182 3.13 -3.43 -7.92
N LYS A 183 2.59 -4.12 -8.93
CA LYS A 183 3.23 -4.22 -10.27
C LYS A 183 3.51 -2.89 -10.95
N SER A 184 2.70 -1.86 -10.66
CA SER A 184 2.82 -0.50 -11.21
C SER A 184 3.29 0.50 -10.15
N MET A 185 4.08 0.03 -9.19
CA MET A 185 4.60 0.83 -8.08
C MET A 185 6.06 0.53 -7.81
N VAL A 186 6.75 1.54 -7.26
CA VAL A 186 8.11 1.43 -6.76
C VAL A 186 8.07 1.46 -5.23
N CYS A 187 8.69 0.47 -4.59
CA CYS A 187 8.88 0.46 -3.14
C CYS A 187 9.88 1.54 -2.74
N LEU A 188 9.55 2.33 -1.72
CA LEU A 188 10.35 3.48 -1.27
C LEU A 188 11.19 3.18 -0.03
N ASP A 189 11.02 2.01 0.59
CA ASP A 189 11.60 1.68 1.90
C ASP A 189 13.14 1.78 1.92
N ASN A 190 13.79 1.56 0.79
CA ASN A 190 15.25 1.58 0.65
C ASN A 190 15.78 2.77 -0.18
N LEU A 191 14.93 3.74 -0.50
CA LEU A 191 15.33 4.90 -1.31
C LEU A 191 15.69 6.10 -0.43
N SER A 192 16.66 6.90 -0.89
CA SER A 192 16.99 8.14 -0.19
C SER A 192 15.87 9.18 -0.38
N PRO A 193 15.72 10.16 0.53
CA PRO A 193 14.76 11.24 0.35
C PRO A 193 14.93 12.00 -0.98
N HIS A 194 16.17 12.12 -1.47
CA HIS A 194 16.48 12.74 -2.75
C HIS A 194 15.92 11.92 -3.92
N ASP A 195 16.12 10.59 -3.91
CA ASP A 195 15.63 9.71 -4.98
C ASP A 195 14.11 9.64 -4.99
N ILE A 196 13.49 9.65 -3.81
CA ILE A 196 12.02 9.74 -3.67
C ILE A 196 11.51 11.06 -4.27
N ALA A 197 12.17 12.18 -3.96
CA ALA A 197 11.78 13.48 -4.52
C ALA A 197 11.90 13.50 -6.04
N TYR A 198 13.01 12.97 -6.59
CA TYR A 198 13.23 12.86 -8.03
C TYR A 198 12.18 11.96 -8.72
N LEU A 199 11.84 10.83 -8.11
CA LEU A 199 10.79 9.92 -8.61
C LEU A 199 9.42 10.61 -8.65
N ILE A 200 9.08 11.37 -7.60
CA ILE A 200 7.79 12.07 -7.53
C ILE A 200 7.73 13.21 -8.55
N THR A 201 8.81 13.97 -8.72
CA THR A 201 8.84 15.12 -9.65
C THR A 201 8.82 14.68 -11.12
N SER A 202 9.55 13.62 -11.47
CA SER A 202 9.55 13.05 -12.84
C SER A 202 8.15 12.60 -13.31
N HIS A 203 7.28 12.21 -12.38
CA HIS A 203 5.92 11.75 -12.66
C HIS A 203 4.85 12.85 -12.46
N SER A 204 5.29 14.08 -12.21
CA SER A 204 4.39 15.23 -12.15
C SER A 204 3.88 15.54 -13.56
N PRO A 205 2.57 15.83 -13.74
CA PRO A 205 1.98 16.08 -15.06
C PRO A 205 2.61 17.24 -15.84
N LYS A 206 3.42 18.10 -15.19
CA LYS A 206 4.19 19.15 -15.86
C LYS A 206 5.33 18.61 -16.72
N ASN A 207 5.93 17.48 -16.36
CA ASN A 207 7.11 16.93 -17.06
C ASN A 207 6.75 15.95 -18.19
N GLN A 208 5.52 15.42 -18.21
CA GLN A 208 5.05 14.55 -19.30
C GLN A 208 4.83 15.29 -20.64
N THR A 209 4.90 16.63 -20.63
CA THR A 209 4.76 17.44 -21.86
C THR A 209 6.10 17.66 -22.57
N GLU A 210 7.24 17.44 -21.90
CA GLU A 210 8.58 17.75 -22.47
C GLU A 210 9.26 16.54 -23.14
N GLU A 211 8.84 15.30 -22.86
CA GLU A 211 9.42 14.09 -23.50
C GLU A 211 8.81 13.73 -24.88
N LEU A 212 7.79 14.46 -25.34
CA LEU A 212 7.16 14.24 -26.66
C LEU A 212 7.64 15.22 -27.76
N SER A 213 8.66 16.03 -27.49
CA SER A 213 9.14 17.06 -28.43
C SER A 213 10.65 17.06 -28.66
N LEU A 214 11.28 15.89 -28.75
CA LEU A 214 12.65 15.75 -29.23
C LEU A 214 12.77 14.55 -30.17
N ASP A 215 12.15 14.64 -31.35
CA ASP A 215 12.84 14.15 -32.55
C ASP A 215 12.32 14.78 -33.85
N SER A 216 13.22 14.85 -34.83
CA SER A 216 13.11 15.42 -36.17
C SER A 216 13.30 16.94 -36.29
N SER A 217 14.56 17.36 -36.49
CA SER A 217 15.01 18.22 -37.61
C SER A 217 16.28 19.00 -37.26
N ARG A 218 17.45 18.45 -37.59
CA ARG A 218 18.53 19.12 -38.36
C ARG A 218 19.83 18.32 -38.29
N GLU A 219 19.90 17.27 -39.10
CA GLU A 219 21.10 17.04 -39.89
C GLU A 219 21.17 18.13 -40.96
N ASN A 220 22.16 19.01 -40.88
CA ASN A 220 23.04 19.32 -42.01
C ASN A 220 24.08 20.38 -41.65
N ALA A 221 25.32 20.05 -42.05
CA ALA A 221 26.45 20.92 -42.40
C ALA A 221 27.59 21.07 -41.38
N LEU A 222 28.47 20.06 -41.42
CA LEU A 222 29.91 20.15 -41.75
C LEU A 222 30.70 21.40 -41.33
N LEU A 223 31.78 21.13 -40.58
CA LEU A 223 32.96 21.99 -40.34
C LEU A 223 33.58 22.53 -41.64
N PRO A 224 34.37 23.61 -41.56
CA PRO A 224 35.80 23.37 -41.70
C PRO A 224 36.69 24.14 -40.70
N ALA A 225 37.93 23.66 -40.65
CA ALA A 225 39.01 24.03 -39.75
C ALA A 225 39.83 25.25 -40.20
N SER A 226 40.41 25.90 -39.18
CA SER A 226 41.74 26.55 -39.10
C SER A 226 42.13 27.77 -39.95
N GLU A 227 42.94 28.59 -39.27
CA GLU A 227 44.05 29.43 -39.76
C GLU A 227 43.77 30.88 -40.26
N LYS A 228 44.09 31.89 -39.43
CA LYS A 228 45.36 32.66 -39.47
C LYS A 228 45.30 33.98 -38.68
N VAL A 229 46.33 34.20 -37.88
CA VAL A 229 46.77 35.51 -37.36
C VAL A 229 47.52 36.25 -38.49
N PRO A 230 47.45 37.59 -38.58
CA PRO A 230 48.68 38.36 -38.47
C PRO A 230 48.56 39.64 -37.63
N ALA A 231 49.72 40.14 -37.22
CA ALA A 231 49.96 41.24 -36.30
C ALA A 231 50.23 42.60 -37.00
N LYS A 232 49.95 43.68 -36.25
CA LYS A 232 50.47 45.09 -36.30
C LYS A 232 50.20 45.86 -37.62
N VAL A 233 50.07 47.18 -37.69
CA VAL A 233 50.74 48.32 -37.04
C VAL A 233 49.81 49.54 -37.15
N SER A 234 49.71 50.35 -36.09
CA SER A 234 49.87 51.82 -36.08
C SER A 234 49.66 52.34 -34.66
#